data_AF-A0A4C1WSN8-F1
#
_entry.id   AF-A0A4C1WSN8-F1
#
_cell.length_a   1.000
_cell.length_b   1.000
_cell.length_c   1.000
_cell.angle_alpha   90.00
_cell.angle_beta   90.00
_cell.angle_gamma   90.00
#
_symmetry.space_group_name_H-M   'P 1'
#
loop_
_entity.id
_entity.type
_entity.pdbx_description
1 polymer ?
#
loop_
_entity_poly.entity_id
_entity_poly.type
_entity_poly.pdbx_seq_one_letter_code
_entity_poly.pdbx_strand_id
1 'polypeptide(L)'
;MCMCVGSRRLVEWVRTHGHAHSYAHAMAPPVVQQILSSMTDIGWGGGIKRVRALRDNTRYFRRRLRAMGVVIFGHEDSPVVPMLVYTFSKMAATVERLTDLGVATVGVGFPATPLNEGRIRFCLSAGHTRAHLDHCLSAIERVADELGLRYSRLPRPAPPS
;
A
#
# COMPACT_ATOMS: atom_id res chain seq x y z
N MET A 1 0.85 22.37 1.43
CA MET A 1 0.65 22.55 2.89
C MET A 1 1.32 21.40 3.62
N CYS A 2 2.30 21.69 4.48
CA CYS A 2 3.08 20.68 5.22
C CYS A 2 2.71 20.77 6.71
N MET A 3 2.42 19.63 7.35
CA MET A 3 2.25 19.55 8.81
C MET A 3 3.53 19.02 9.43
N CYS A 4 4.05 19.73 10.43
CA CYS A 4 5.22 19.33 11.20
C CYS A 4 4.88 19.35 12.70
N VAL A 5 5.35 18.34 13.42
CA VAL A 5 5.18 18.18 14.86
C VAL A 5 6.57 18.14 15.48
N GLY A 6 6.80 18.92 16.53
CA GLY A 6 8.10 19.02 17.17
C GLY A 6 8.07 19.99 18.36
N SER A 7 9.25 20.39 18.84
CA SER A 7 9.34 21.37 19.91
C SER A 7 8.79 22.73 19.46
N ARG A 8 8.23 23.51 20.39
CA ARG A 8 7.68 24.84 20.08
C ARG A 8 8.67 25.73 19.33
N ARG A 9 9.95 25.71 19.73
CA ARG A 9 11.03 26.44 19.08
C ARG A 9 11.25 26.01 17.64
N LEU A 10 11.19 24.70 17.35
CA LEU A 10 11.33 24.17 15.98
C LEU A 10 10.15 24.57 15.10
N VAL A 11 8.91 24.43 15.62
CA VAL A 11 7.70 24.77 14.88
C VAL A 11 7.67 26.26 14.53
N GLU A 12 8.00 27.13 15.49
CA GLU A 12 8.02 28.58 15.26
C GLU A 12 9.10 28.99 14.25
N TRP A 13 10.26 28.34 14.31
CA TRP A 13 11.33 28.56 13.34
C TRP A 13 10.89 28.16 11.91
N VAL A 14 10.27 27.00 11.74
CA VAL A 14 9.75 26.54 10.43
C VAL A 14 8.64 27.44 9.91
N ARG A 15 7.78 27.99 10.78
CA ARG A 15 6.73 28.93 10.39
C ARG A 15 7.28 30.25 9.85
N THR A 16 8.32 30.77 10.49
CA THR A 16 8.92 32.06 10.14
C THR A 16 9.89 31.96 8.95
N HIS A 17 10.61 30.86 8.82
CA HIS A 17 11.64 30.67 7.80
C HIS A 17 11.18 29.80 6.61
N GLY A 18 10.03 29.14 6.71
CA GLY A 18 9.51 28.28 5.66
C GLY A 18 8.78 29.05 4.58
N HIS A 19 9.42 29.25 3.42
CA HIS A 19 8.76 29.85 2.25
C HIS A 19 7.47 29.12 1.85
N ALA A 20 7.44 27.80 1.97
CA ALA A 20 6.27 26.98 1.70
C ALA A 20 5.11 27.21 2.71
N HIS A 21 5.38 27.81 3.86
CA HIS A 21 4.36 28.22 4.82
C HIS A 21 3.91 29.66 4.57
N SER A 22 4.87 30.58 4.37
CA SER A 22 4.59 32.01 4.17
C SER A 22 3.76 32.32 2.92
N TYR A 23 3.95 31.55 1.83
CA TYR A 23 3.22 31.73 0.57
C TYR A 23 2.04 30.76 0.39
N ALA A 24 1.78 29.88 1.37
CA ALA A 24 0.67 28.95 1.27
C ALA A 24 -0.63 29.57 1.75
N HIS A 25 -1.71 29.36 1.00
CA HIS A 25 -3.06 29.68 1.47
C HIS A 25 -3.46 28.78 2.63
N ALA A 26 -4.22 29.36 3.57
CA ALA A 26 -4.82 28.63 4.66
C ALA A 26 -5.77 27.54 4.11
N MET A 27 -5.80 26.40 4.79
CA MET A 27 -6.74 25.32 4.48
C MET A 27 -8.17 25.76 4.76
N ALA A 28 -9.10 25.35 3.90
CA ALA A 28 -10.51 25.63 4.10
C ALA A 28 -11.01 25.06 5.45
N PRO A 29 -11.78 25.82 6.25
CA PRO A 29 -12.32 25.37 7.54
C PRO A 29 -12.98 23.98 7.53
N PRO A 30 -13.82 23.59 6.54
CA PRO A 30 -14.42 22.25 6.54
C PRO A 30 -13.38 21.12 6.40
N VAL A 31 -12.29 21.35 5.67
CA VAL A 31 -11.22 20.35 5.50
C VAL A 31 -10.44 20.18 6.81
N VAL A 32 -10.18 21.28 7.52
CA VAL A 32 -9.53 21.22 8.84
C VAL A 32 -10.40 20.44 9.83
N GLN A 33 -11.71 20.71 9.86
CA GLN A 33 -12.65 19.99 10.73
C GLN A 33 -12.70 18.49 10.42
N GLN A 34 -12.68 18.11 9.14
CA GLN A 34 -12.65 16.70 8.72
C GLN A 34 -11.37 16.00 9.17
N ILE A 35 -10.22 16.67 9.06
CA ILE A 35 -8.93 16.12 9.53
C ILE A 35 -8.96 15.94 11.06
N LEU A 36 -9.44 16.92 11.82
CA LEU A 36 -9.55 16.83 13.28
C LEU A 36 -10.45 15.66 13.71
N SER A 37 -11.60 15.51 13.06
CA SER A 37 -12.54 14.41 13.32
C SER A 37 -11.93 13.05 12.98
N SER A 38 -11.24 12.95 11.84
CA SER A 38 -10.57 11.70 11.43
C SER A 38 -9.43 11.32 12.37
N MET A 39 -8.64 12.29 12.84
CA MET A 39 -7.53 12.04 13.78
C MET A 39 -8.03 11.62 15.15
N THR A 40 -9.13 12.22 15.63
CA THR A 40 -9.75 11.84 16.89
C THR A 40 -10.35 10.44 16.82
N ASP A 41 -11.00 10.06 15.71
CA ASP A 41 -11.51 8.70 15.48
C ASP A 41 -10.43 7.61 15.38
N ILE A 42 -9.23 7.97 14.92
CA ILE A 42 -8.08 7.06 14.87
C ILE A 42 -7.49 6.87 16.26
N GLY A 43 -7.31 7.96 17.02
CA GLY A 43 -6.69 7.96 18.34
C GLY A 43 -7.60 7.47 19.47
N TRP A 44 -8.90 7.70 19.37
CA TRP A 44 -9.90 7.37 20.37
C TRP A 44 -11.04 6.54 19.75
N GLY A 45 -11.59 5.58 20.49
CA GLY A 45 -12.72 4.75 20.04
C GLY A 45 -12.33 3.52 19.19
N GLY A 46 -13.09 3.25 18.12
CA GLY A 46 -12.97 2.04 17.29
C GLY A 46 -11.72 1.97 16.39
N GLY A 47 -10.89 3.02 16.36
CA GLY A 47 -9.67 3.11 15.55
C GLY A 47 -8.67 1.97 15.82
N ILE A 48 -8.47 1.58 17.08
CA ILE A 48 -7.57 0.49 17.46
C ILE A 48 -8.00 -0.84 16.82
N LYS A 49 -9.31 -1.12 16.78
CA LYS A 49 -9.86 -2.32 16.13
C LYS A 49 -9.59 -2.30 14.64
N ARG A 50 -9.75 -1.15 13.97
CA ARG A 50 -9.46 -0.97 12.53
C ARG A 50 -7.98 -1.16 12.21
N VAL A 51 -7.08 -0.61 13.02
CA VAL A 51 -5.62 -0.79 12.86
C VAL A 51 -5.24 -2.26 13.04
N ARG A 52 -5.81 -2.95 14.03
CA ARG A 52 -5.60 -4.39 14.22
C ARG A 52 -6.10 -5.21 13.03
N ALA A 53 -7.32 -4.94 12.56
CA ALA A 53 -7.88 -5.60 11.38
C ALA A 53 -7.01 -5.37 10.13
N LEU A 54 -6.53 -4.14 9.90
CA LEU A 54 -5.61 -3.83 8.82
C LEU A 54 -4.31 -4.65 8.91
N ARG A 55 -3.72 -4.75 10.11
CA ARG A 55 -2.52 -5.57 10.33
C ARG A 55 -2.77 -7.05 10.04
N ASP A 56 -3.88 -7.59 10.53
CA ASP A 56 -4.23 -9.00 10.34
C ASP A 56 -4.58 -9.33 8.87
N ASN A 57 -5.15 -8.37 8.14
CA ASN A 57 -5.36 -8.45 6.69
C ASN A 57 -4.04 -8.42 5.93
N THR A 58 -3.14 -7.51 6.32
CA THR A 58 -1.82 -7.34 5.71
C THR A 58 -0.96 -8.60 5.86
N ARG A 59 -0.86 -9.14 7.07
CA ARG A 59 -0.09 -10.37 7.34
C ARG A 59 -0.61 -11.56 6.54
N TYR A 60 -1.92 -11.70 6.42
CA TYR A 60 -2.54 -12.75 5.63
C TYR A 60 -2.21 -12.62 4.14
N PHE A 61 -2.42 -11.44 3.57
CA PHE A 61 -2.17 -11.19 2.15
C PHE A 61 -0.69 -11.44 1.80
N ARG A 62 0.23 -10.93 2.64
CA ARG A 62 1.69 -11.15 2.46
C ARG A 62 2.08 -12.62 2.55
N ARG A 63 1.53 -13.37 3.53
CA ARG A 63 1.77 -14.82 3.65
C ARG A 63 1.32 -15.57 2.40
N ARG A 64 0.14 -15.27 1.89
CA ARG A 64 -0.42 -15.92 0.70
C ARG A 64 0.39 -15.60 -0.55
N LEU A 65 0.79 -14.34 -0.75
CA LEU A 65 1.67 -13.95 -1.84
C LEU A 65 3.02 -14.68 -1.80
N ARG A 66 3.65 -14.78 -0.62
CA ARG A 66 4.90 -15.55 -0.49
C ARG A 66 4.72 -17.03 -0.83
N ALA A 67 3.60 -17.63 -0.41
CA ALA A 67 3.29 -19.02 -0.72
C ALA A 67 3.06 -19.25 -2.23
N MET A 68 2.63 -18.23 -2.98
CA MET A 68 2.51 -18.29 -4.45
C MET A 68 3.86 -18.18 -5.18
N GLY A 69 4.94 -17.84 -4.48
CA GLY A 69 6.28 -17.72 -5.06
C GLY A 69 6.56 -16.37 -5.73
N VAL A 70 5.73 -15.35 -5.49
CA VAL A 70 6.05 -13.97 -5.91
C VAL A 70 6.99 -13.31 -4.90
N VAL A 71 7.89 -12.45 -5.39
CA VAL A 71 8.83 -11.71 -4.53
C VAL A 71 8.18 -10.43 -4.05
N ILE A 72 8.06 -10.28 -2.73
CA ILE A 72 7.52 -9.08 -2.08
C ILE A 72 8.57 -8.41 -1.19
N PHE A 73 8.55 -7.07 -1.14
CA PHE A 73 9.45 -6.28 -0.29
C PHE A 73 8.74 -5.65 0.92
N GLY A 74 9.54 -5.16 1.88
CA GLY A 74 9.08 -4.38 3.02
C GLY A 74 8.75 -5.19 4.27
N HIS A 75 8.34 -4.47 5.31
CA HIS A 75 8.02 -5.02 6.63
C HIS A 75 6.64 -5.72 6.64
N GLU A 76 6.47 -6.74 7.48
CA GLU A 76 5.23 -7.54 7.57
C GLU A 76 4.01 -6.75 8.02
N ASP A 77 4.23 -5.77 8.88
CA ASP A 77 3.17 -4.92 9.43
C ASP A 77 2.87 -3.69 8.56
N SER A 78 3.58 -3.51 7.45
CA SER A 78 3.32 -2.40 6.54
C SER A 78 2.12 -2.70 5.64
N PRO A 79 1.06 -1.87 5.65
CA PRO A 79 -0.14 -2.08 4.83
C PRO A 79 0.11 -1.91 3.32
N VAL A 80 1.29 -1.44 2.96
CA VAL A 80 1.75 -1.32 1.58
C VAL A 80 2.58 -2.55 1.23
N VAL A 81 2.09 -3.34 0.28
CA VAL A 81 2.73 -4.59 -0.17
C VAL A 81 3.24 -4.42 -1.60
N PRO A 82 4.53 -4.10 -1.79
CA PRO A 82 5.14 -4.04 -3.11
C PRO A 82 5.49 -5.45 -3.63
N MET A 83 4.95 -5.81 -4.79
CA MET A 83 5.26 -7.03 -5.52
C MET A 83 6.18 -6.71 -6.70
N LEU A 84 7.29 -7.43 -6.85
CA LEU A 84 8.25 -7.19 -7.94
C LEU A 84 7.82 -7.85 -9.24
N VAL A 85 7.92 -7.09 -10.33
CA VAL A 85 7.69 -7.56 -11.70
C VAL A 85 8.96 -7.40 -12.56
N TYR A 86 9.92 -6.57 -12.10
CA TYR A 86 11.20 -6.23 -12.73
C TYR A 86 11.07 -5.52 -14.09
N THR A 87 10.37 -6.12 -15.05
CA THR A 87 10.20 -5.61 -16.42
C THR A 87 8.96 -4.71 -16.54
N PHE A 88 9.13 -3.52 -17.13
CA PHE A 88 8.03 -2.57 -17.32
C PHE A 88 6.92 -3.10 -18.24
N SER A 89 7.27 -3.81 -19.32
CA SER A 89 6.28 -4.39 -20.24
C SER A 89 5.37 -5.40 -19.53
N LYS A 90 5.95 -6.24 -18.66
CA LYS A 90 5.18 -7.18 -17.85
C LYS A 90 4.33 -6.47 -16.81
N MET A 91 4.80 -5.36 -16.25
CA MET A 91 4.03 -4.56 -15.29
C MET A 91 2.75 -4.02 -15.91
N ALA A 92 2.84 -3.41 -17.10
CA ALA A 92 1.68 -2.88 -17.81
C ALA A 92 0.65 -3.99 -18.11
N ALA A 93 1.11 -5.12 -18.66
CA ALA A 93 0.26 -6.28 -18.92
C ALA A 93 -0.38 -6.84 -17.64
N THR A 94 0.36 -6.87 -16.53
CA THR A 94 -0.15 -7.33 -15.23
C THR A 94 -1.28 -6.44 -14.73
N VAL A 95 -1.11 -5.11 -14.83
CA VAL A 95 -2.14 -4.14 -14.40
C VAL A 95 -3.40 -4.25 -15.24
N GLU A 96 -3.25 -4.37 -16.56
CA GLU A 96 -4.37 -4.56 -17.50
C GLU A 96 -5.15 -5.84 -17.16
N ARG A 97 -4.46 -6.98 -17.04
CA ARG A 97 -5.09 -8.26 -16.73
C ARG A 97 -5.75 -8.30 -15.37
N LEU A 98 -5.13 -7.69 -14.35
CA LEU A 98 -5.76 -7.57 -13.03
C LEU A 98 -7.02 -6.70 -13.08
N THR A 99 -7.01 -5.64 -13.90
CA THR A 99 -8.18 -4.78 -14.11
C THR A 99 -9.32 -5.53 -14.77
N ASP A 100 -9.04 -6.37 -15.78
CA ASP A 100 -10.04 -7.24 -16.43
C ASP A 100 -10.67 -8.23 -15.44
N LEU A 101 -9.90 -8.69 -14.44
CA LEU A 101 -10.36 -9.56 -13.35
C LEU A 101 -11.06 -8.80 -12.21
N GLY A 102 -11.29 -7.49 -12.37
CA GLY A 102 -11.97 -6.63 -11.40
C GLY A 102 -11.08 -6.16 -10.24
N VAL A 103 -9.76 -6.22 -10.38
CA VAL A 103 -8.79 -5.81 -9.36
C VAL A 103 -7.97 -4.61 -9.84
N ALA A 104 -8.33 -3.42 -9.37
CA ALA A 104 -7.58 -2.20 -9.68
C ALA A 104 -6.23 -2.18 -8.95
N THR A 105 -5.13 -2.14 -9.71
CA THR A 105 -3.77 -2.07 -9.15
C THR A 105 -2.95 -0.98 -9.83
N VAL A 106 -1.93 -0.49 -9.13
CA VAL A 106 -1.04 0.55 -9.66
C VAL A 106 0.38 -0.01 -9.78
N GLY A 107 0.87 0.00 -11.01
CA GLY A 107 2.27 -0.23 -11.33
C GLY A 107 3.10 1.02 -11.04
N VAL A 108 4.23 0.84 -10.36
CA VAL A 108 5.22 1.88 -10.08
C VAL A 108 6.49 1.53 -10.83
N GLY A 109 6.86 2.40 -11.76
CA GLY A 109 8.08 2.30 -12.55
C GLY A 109 8.88 3.61 -12.51
N PHE A 110 9.85 3.72 -13.41
CA PHE A 110 10.63 4.94 -13.62
C PHE A 110 9.70 6.15 -13.87
N PRO A 111 9.92 7.32 -13.25
CA PRO A 111 11.09 7.77 -12.48
C PRO A 111 11.06 7.47 -10.97
N ALA A 112 9.97 6.91 -10.44
CA ALA A 112 9.81 6.69 -9.00
C ALA A 112 10.65 5.52 -8.46
N THR A 113 10.97 4.55 -9.32
CA THR A 113 11.86 3.42 -9.02
C THR A 113 12.86 3.22 -10.17
N PRO A 114 14.06 2.66 -9.92
CA PRO A 114 14.98 2.26 -10.97
C PRO A 114 14.34 1.38 -12.03
N LEU A 115 14.82 1.43 -13.29
CA LEU A 115 14.25 0.67 -14.42
C LEU A 115 14.18 -0.84 -14.18
N ASN A 116 15.11 -1.38 -13.39
CA ASN A 116 15.22 -2.80 -13.07
C ASN A 116 14.36 -3.23 -11.87
N GLU A 117 13.68 -2.31 -11.19
CA GLU A 117 12.88 -2.60 -9.99
C GLU A 117 11.41 -2.19 -10.13
N GLY A 118 10.85 -2.41 -11.33
CA GLY A 118 9.43 -2.25 -11.57
C GLY A 118 8.61 -3.09 -10.60
N ARG A 119 7.65 -2.47 -9.91
CA ARG A 119 6.86 -3.11 -8.86
C ARG A 119 5.41 -2.69 -8.91
N ILE A 120 4.52 -3.56 -8.47
CA ILE A 120 3.10 -3.27 -8.28
C ILE A 120 2.86 -3.01 -6.80
N ARG A 121 2.22 -1.89 -6.48
CA ARG A 121 1.96 -1.49 -5.09
C ARG A 121 0.53 -1.82 -4.71
N PHE A 122 0.36 -2.81 -3.85
CA PHE A 122 -0.93 -3.09 -3.22
C PHE A 122 -1.08 -2.28 -1.93
N CYS A 123 -2.18 -1.52 -1.82
CA CYS A 123 -2.51 -0.74 -0.63
C CYS A 123 -3.71 -1.39 0.07
N LEU A 124 -3.48 -1.98 1.23
CA LEU A 124 -4.54 -2.62 1.99
C LEU A 124 -5.24 -1.61 2.91
N SER A 125 -6.54 -1.81 3.10
CA SER A 125 -7.39 -1.03 3.98
C SER A 125 -8.04 -1.93 5.03
N ALA A 126 -8.41 -1.34 6.17
CA ALA A 126 -9.16 -2.03 7.22
C ALA A 126 -10.55 -2.48 6.76
N GLY A 127 -11.10 -1.86 5.71
CA GLY A 127 -12.41 -2.21 5.14
C GLY A 127 -12.42 -3.46 4.25
N HIS A 128 -11.26 -4.04 3.92
CA HIS A 128 -11.22 -5.26 3.10
C HIS A 128 -11.68 -6.48 3.90
N THR A 129 -12.64 -7.22 3.34
CA THR A 129 -13.08 -8.52 3.85
C THR A 129 -12.13 -9.63 3.40
N ARG A 130 -12.15 -10.78 4.08
CA ARG A 130 -11.35 -11.96 3.66
C ARG A 130 -11.70 -12.40 2.24
N ALA A 131 -12.98 -12.39 1.87
CA ALA A 131 -13.43 -12.73 0.53
C ALA A 131 -12.84 -11.82 -0.55
N HIS A 132 -12.76 -10.50 -0.32
CA HIS A 132 -12.12 -9.58 -1.26
C HIS A 132 -10.62 -9.88 -1.42
N LEU A 133 -9.94 -10.20 -0.31
CA LEU A 133 -8.53 -10.57 -0.35
C LEU A 133 -8.32 -11.88 -1.10
N ASP A 134 -9.19 -12.88 -0.90
CA ASP A 134 -9.09 -14.18 -1.58
C ASP A 134 -9.38 -14.06 -3.08
N HIS A 135 -10.36 -13.24 -3.48
CA HIS A 135 -10.60 -12.91 -4.89
C HIS A 135 -9.38 -12.26 -5.54
N CYS A 136 -8.80 -11.26 -4.88
CA CYS A 136 -7.59 -10.58 -5.34
C CYS A 136 -6.40 -11.54 -5.44
N LEU A 137 -6.22 -12.41 -4.44
CA LEU A 137 -5.18 -13.43 -4.43
C LEU A 137 -5.34 -14.44 -5.57
N SER A 138 -6.55 -14.90 -5.86
CA SER A 138 -6.82 -15.79 -6.99
C SER A 138 -6.55 -15.13 -8.34
N ALA A 139 -6.95 -13.86 -8.50
CA ALA A 139 -6.63 -13.09 -9.71
C ALA A 139 -5.10 -12.94 -9.89
N ILE A 140 -4.37 -12.63 -8.82
CA ILE A 140 -2.90 -12.54 -8.86
C ILE A 140 -2.27 -13.89 -9.20
N GLU A 141 -2.79 -15.00 -8.66
CA GLU A 141 -2.27 -16.34 -8.97
C GLU A 141 -2.40 -16.67 -10.46
N ARG A 142 -3.56 -16.37 -11.07
CA ARG A 142 -3.79 -16.54 -12.52
C ARG A 142 -2.84 -15.70 -13.36
N VAL A 143 -2.71 -14.41 -13.05
CA VAL A 143 -1.83 -13.51 -13.81
C VAL A 143 -0.34 -13.88 -13.61
N ALA A 144 0.03 -14.35 -12.41
CA ALA A 144 1.38 -14.81 -12.14
C ALA A 144 1.74 -16.09 -12.93
N ASP A 145 0.77 -16.97 -13.17
CA ASP A 145 0.90 -18.13 -14.06
C ASP A 145 1.02 -17.72 -15.53
N GLU A 146 0.15 -16.82 -16.00
CA GLU A 146 0.12 -16.37 -17.40
C GLU A 146 1.39 -15.60 -17.81
N LEU A 147 1.87 -14.70 -16.94
CA LEU A 147 3.00 -13.81 -17.25
C LEU A 147 4.35 -14.31 -16.70
N GLY A 148 4.34 -15.43 -15.97
CA GLY A 148 5.54 -16.02 -15.36
C GLY A 148 6.20 -15.09 -14.35
N LEU A 149 5.46 -14.69 -13.33
CA LEU A 149 5.91 -13.75 -12.27
C LEU A 149 6.39 -14.45 -10.98
N ARG A 150 6.46 -15.78 -11.01
CA ARG A 150 6.95 -16.61 -9.90
C ARG A 150 8.46 -16.67 -9.89
N TYR A 151 9.09 -15.64 -9.32
CA TYR A 151 10.55 -15.53 -9.27
C TYR A 151 11.19 -16.26 -8.07
N SER A 152 10.40 -16.62 -7.05
CA SER A 152 10.93 -17.30 -5.86
C SER A 152 11.25 -18.77 -6.14
N ARG A 153 12.43 -19.21 -5.70
CA ARG A 153 12.89 -20.62 -5.76
C ARG A 153 12.59 -21.42 -4.47
N LEU A 154 11.91 -20.81 -3.49
CA LEU A 154 11.61 -21.48 -2.22
C LEU A 154 10.52 -22.56 -2.41
N PRO A 155 10.65 -23.72 -1.75
CA PRO A 155 9.65 -24.78 -1.84
C PRO A 155 8.30 -24.31 -1.28
N ARG A 156 7.22 -24.62 -2.03
CA ARG A 156 5.84 -24.24 -1.68
C ARG A 156 5.41 -24.97 -0.41
N PRO A 157 4.89 -24.28 0.63
CA PRO A 157 4.18 -24.98 1.69
C PRO A 157 2.90 -25.60 1.10
N ALA A 158 2.66 -26.88 1.39
CA ALA A 158 1.52 -27.63 0.88
C ALA A 158 0.18 -26.90 1.16
N PRO A 159 -0.79 -26.96 0.24
CA PRO A 159 -2.12 -26.39 0.51
C PRO A 159 -2.71 -27.05 1.76
N PRO A 160 -3.37 -26.30 2.66
CA PRO A 160 -4.10 -26.90 3.76
C PRO A 160 -5.26 -27.73 3.19
N SER A 161 -5.31 -29.02 3.58
CA SER A 161 -6.38 -29.98 3.31
C SER A 161 -7.71 -29.56 3.91
#